data_AF-A0A737EP86-F1
#
_entry.id   AF-A0A737EP86-F1
#
_cell.length_a   1.000
_cell.length_b   1.000
_cell.length_c   1.000
_cell.angle_alpha   90.00
_cell.angle_beta   90.00
_cell.angle_gamma   90.00
#
_symmetry.space_group_name_H-M   'P 1'
#
loop_
_entity.id
_entity.type
_entity.pdbx_description
1 polymer ?
#
loop_
_entity_poly.entity_id
_entity_poly.type
_entity_poly.pdbx_seq_one_letter_code
_entity_poly.pdbx_strand_id
1 'polypeptide(L)'
;MRFLLPIILFFYPLFSFGDVFYTDIVGNQIIAEELAFVYVKNIYGKDTAIEQKPYRITESKNSWLIKGRIISDDCTCGNFIIRISKKDGAVKETYHTK
;
A
#
# COMPACT_ATOMS: atom_id res chain seq x y z
N MET A 1 46.52 -13.28 -43.07
CA MET A 1 45.33 -12.67 -43.71
C MET A 1 44.71 -11.67 -42.75
N ARG A 2 44.34 -10.52 -43.28
CA ARG A 2 43.91 -9.30 -42.59
C ARG A 2 42.41 -9.16 -42.83
N PHE A 3 41.61 -8.99 -41.78
CA PHE A 3 40.26 -8.42 -41.91
C PHE A 3 40.13 -7.23 -40.96
N LEU A 4 39.68 -6.13 -41.56
CA LEU A 4 39.49 -4.79 -41.01
C LEU A 4 38.10 -4.66 -40.36
N LEU A 5 38.02 -3.86 -39.29
CA LEU A 5 36.82 -3.37 -38.59
C LEU A 5 35.97 -2.39 -39.44
N PRO A 6 34.71 -2.11 -39.02
CA PRO A 6 34.42 -0.79 -38.41
C PRO A 6 33.57 -0.93 -37.10
N ILE A 7 33.75 -0.15 -36.03
CA ILE A 7 33.41 1.29 -35.84
C ILE A 7 31.90 1.51 -36.11
N ILE A 8 30.99 2.04 -35.28
CA ILE A 8 30.98 2.85 -34.05
C ILE A 8 29.46 3.08 -33.69
N LEU A 9 29.15 3.50 -32.45
CA LEU A 9 27.91 4.15 -31.95
C LEU A 9 26.57 3.38 -31.91
N PHE A 10 26.05 3.12 -30.71
CA PHE A 10 25.04 4.00 -30.09
C PHE A 10 24.70 3.50 -28.68
N PHE A 11 24.85 4.42 -27.73
CA PHE A 11 24.11 4.54 -26.48
C PHE A 11 22.82 3.72 -26.43
N TYR A 12 22.77 2.68 -25.61
CA TYR A 12 21.65 2.55 -24.70
C TYR A 12 22.21 2.25 -23.31
N PRO A 13 22.42 3.27 -22.47
CA PRO A 13 22.23 3.03 -21.06
C PRO A 13 20.76 2.63 -20.93
N LEU A 14 20.45 1.34 -20.82
CA LEU A 14 19.28 0.93 -20.04
C LEU A 14 19.65 1.07 -18.56
N PHE A 15 20.19 2.24 -18.17
CA PHE A 15 19.74 2.82 -16.93
C PHE A 15 18.23 2.92 -17.11
N SER A 16 17.50 2.08 -16.38
CA SER A 16 16.09 2.28 -16.12
C SER A 16 15.96 3.63 -15.40
N PHE A 17 16.05 4.72 -16.16
CA PHE A 17 15.85 6.07 -15.68
C PHE A 17 14.36 6.24 -15.54
N GLY A 18 13.88 6.06 -14.31
CA GLY A 18 12.48 6.22 -14.01
C GLY A 18 11.99 5.56 -12.73
N ASP A 19 12.80 5.44 -11.67
CA ASP A 19 12.21 5.74 -10.37
C ASP A 19 11.88 7.24 -10.43
N VAL A 20 10.73 7.55 -11.03
CA VAL A 20 10.12 8.87 -10.96
C VAL A 20 10.06 9.13 -9.47
N PHE A 21 10.82 10.11 -9.00
CA PHE A 21 10.79 10.59 -7.62
C PHE A 21 9.43 11.23 -7.36
N TYR A 22 8.36 10.43 -7.38
CA TYR A 22 7.09 10.83 -6.84
C TYR A 22 7.22 10.62 -5.33
N THR A 23 6.82 11.62 -4.56
CA THR A 23 6.72 11.46 -3.11
C THR A 23 5.45 10.67 -2.81
N ASP A 24 5.58 9.63 -2.00
CA ASP A 24 4.44 8.87 -1.51
C ASP A 24 3.42 9.81 -0.83
N ILE A 25 2.19 9.88 -1.36
CA ILE A 25 1.09 10.66 -0.77
C ILE A 25 0.77 10.14 0.63
N VAL A 26 0.80 8.81 0.79
CA VAL A 26 0.64 8.15 2.09
C VAL A 26 2.04 7.75 2.60
N GLY A 27 2.90 8.75 2.80
CA GLY A 27 4.31 8.53 3.15
C GLY A 27 4.57 8.09 4.59
N ASN A 28 3.56 8.11 5.47
CA ASN A 28 3.72 7.71 6.87
C ASN A 28 2.47 6.98 7.40
N GLN A 29 2.66 6.32 8.55
CA GLN A 29 1.64 5.50 9.20
C GLN A 29 0.40 6.30 9.63
N ILE A 30 0.55 7.57 10.03
CA ILE A 30 -0.57 8.39 10.50
C ILE A 30 -1.55 8.65 9.35
N ILE A 31 -1.04 9.01 8.16
CA ILE A 31 -1.89 9.21 6.98
C ILE A 31 -2.57 7.90 6.57
N ALA A 32 -1.86 6.77 6.65
CA ALA A 32 -2.43 5.46 6.35
C ALA A 32 -3.56 5.09 7.32
N GLU A 33 -3.40 5.41 8.60
CA GLU A 33 -4.41 5.19 9.64
C GLU A 33 -5.66 6.03 9.42
N GLU A 34 -5.51 7.33 9.17
CA GLU A 34 -6.63 8.25 8.91
C GLU A 34 -7.42 7.83 7.66
N LEU A 35 -6.71 7.48 6.59
CA LEU A 35 -7.34 7.03 5.35
C LEU A 35 -8.08 5.70 5.53
N ALA A 36 -7.50 4.77 6.30
CA ALA A 36 -8.19 3.53 6.67
C ALA A 36 -9.45 3.81 7.48
N PHE A 37 -9.42 4.73 8.44
CA PHE A 37 -10.60 5.09 9.24
C PHE A 37 -11.72 5.67 8.36
N VAL A 38 -11.39 6.58 7.42
CA VAL A 38 -12.37 7.12 6.47
C VAL A 38 -13.01 5.99 5.65
N TYR A 39 -12.22 5.05 5.18
CA TYR A 39 -12.70 3.94 4.36
C TYR A 39 -13.59 2.97 5.13
N VAL A 40 -13.15 2.54 6.32
CA VAL A 40 -13.91 1.63 7.20
C VAL A 40 -15.21 2.29 7.63
N LYS A 41 -15.18 3.58 8.01
CA LYS A 41 -16.37 4.36 8.35
C LYS A 41 -17.37 4.43 7.21
N ASN A 42 -16.88 4.60 5.99
CA ASN A 42 -17.74 4.68 4.80
C ASN A 42 -18.46 3.34 4.50
N ILE A 43 -17.79 2.21 4.74
CA ILE A 43 -18.36 0.88 4.45
C ILE A 43 -19.22 0.35 5.59
N TYR A 44 -18.74 0.47 6.83
CA TYR A 44 -19.32 -0.22 7.99
C TYR A 44 -19.97 0.74 9.01
N GLY A 45 -19.87 2.05 8.80
CA GLY A 45 -20.38 3.05 9.73
C GLY A 45 -19.36 3.46 10.79
N LYS A 46 -19.71 4.54 11.51
CA LYS A 46 -18.81 5.21 12.46
C LYS A 46 -18.45 4.31 13.65
N ASP A 47 -19.44 3.64 14.23
CA ASP A 47 -19.25 2.89 15.47
C ASP A 47 -18.31 1.70 15.24
N THR A 48 -18.54 0.91 14.18
CA THR A 48 -17.64 -0.17 13.78
C THR A 48 -16.24 0.34 13.46
N ALA A 49 -16.10 1.49 12.79
CA ALA A 49 -14.77 2.06 12.51
C ALA A 49 -13.99 2.43 13.77
N ILE A 50 -14.68 2.87 14.83
CA ILE A 50 -14.10 3.17 16.14
C ILE A 50 -13.72 1.87 16.86
N GLU A 51 -14.61 0.87 16.90
CA GLU A 51 -14.40 -0.41 17.58
C GLU A 51 -13.19 -1.18 17.02
N GLN A 52 -12.94 -1.04 15.72
CA GLN A 52 -11.82 -1.69 15.06
C GLN A 52 -10.46 -1.03 15.35
N LYS A 53 -10.42 0.14 16.03
CA LYS A 53 -9.16 0.73 16.51
C LYS A 53 -8.72 0.11 17.85
N PRO A 54 -7.40 0.10 18.15
CA PRO A 54 -6.31 0.53 17.28
C PRO A 54 -6.03 -0.49 16.17
N TYR A 55 -5.66 0.00 14.99
CA TYR A 55 -5.30 -0.86 13.88
C TYR A 55 -3.91 -1.48 14.06
N ARG A 56 -3.73 -2.69 13.52
CA ARG A 56 -2.40 -3.26 13.32
C ARG A 56 -1.92 -2.85 11.93
N ILE A 57 -0.90 -2.00 11.87
CA ILE A 57 -0.40 -1.42 10.61
C ILE A 57 0.98 -2.01 10.30
N THR A 58 1.18 -2.44 9.07
CA THR A 58 2.46 -2.97 8.58
C THR A 58 2.86 -2.24 7.31
N GLU A 59 4.08 -1.74 7.30
CA GLU A 59 4.67 -1.09 6.13
C GLU A 59 5.17 -2.13 5.12
N SER A 60 4.94 -1.87 3.83
CA SER A 60 5.55 -2.61 2.72
C SER A 60 6.15 -1.60 1.73
N LYS A 61 6.94 -2.10 0.77
CA LYS A 61 7.66 -1.24 -0.20
C LYS A 61 6.76 -0.16 -0.81
N ASN A 62 5.61 -0.55 -1.36
CA ASN A 62 4.71 0.34 -2.11
C ASN A 62 3.31 0.50 -1.48
N SER A 63 3.10 -0.05 -0.27
CA SER A 63 1.77 -0.08 0.35
C SER A 63 1.82 -0.13 1.87
N TRP A 64 0.71 0.25 2.50
CA TRP A 64 0.39 -0.03 3.89
C TRP A 64 -0.63 -1.17 3.96
N LEU A 65 -0.37 -2.14 4.83
CA LEU A 65 -1.35 -3.16 5.19
C LEU A 65 -1.96 -2.77 6.55
N ILE A 66 -3.26 -2.55 6.57
CA ILE A 66 -4.02 -2.21 7.78
C ILE A 66 -4.92 -3.38 8.12
N LYS A 67 -4.85 -3.85 9.37
CA LYS A 67 -5.78 -4.84 9.92
C LYS A 67 -6.54 -4.24 11.08
N GLY A 68 -7.83 -4.55 11.15
CA GLY A 68 -8.67 -4.22 12.28
C GLY A 68 -8.20 -4.87 13.58
N ARG A 69 -8.72 -4.36 14.70
CA ARG A 69 -8.50 -4.92 16.02
C ARG A 69 -9.13 -6.31 16.12
N ILE A 70 -8.34 -7.28 16.56
CA ILE A 70 -8.87 -8.58 17.00
C ILE A 70 -9.30 -8.41 18.46
N ILE A 71 -10.60 -8.55 18.73
CA ILE A 71 -11.19 -8.36 20.06
C ILE A 71 -11.17 -9.69 20.85
N SER A 72 -11.42 -10.83 20.20
CA SER A 72 -11.21 -12.19 20.73
C SER A 72 -11.30 -13.24 19.61
N ASP A 73 -10.84 -14.47 19.83
CA ASP A 73 -11.04 -15.58 18.89
C ASP A 73 -12.50 -16.07 18.85
N ASP A 74 -13.30 -15.71 19.86
CA ASP A 74 -14.70 -16.11 20.03
C ASP A 74 -15.70 -15.03 19.56
N CYS A 75 -15.25 -13.85 19.16
CA CYS A 75 -16.15 -12.83 18.64
C CYS A 75 -16.38 -13.04 17.14
N THR A 76 -17.64 -13.29 16.75
CA THR A 76 -18.13 -13.24 15.36
C THR A 76 -18.03 -11.85 14.72
N CYS A 77 -17.37 -10.89 15.37
CA CYS A 77 -17.11 -9.58 14.81
C CYS A 77 -15.88 -9.71 13.92
N GLY A 78 -16.13 -9.85 12.63
CA GLY A 78 -15.10 -10.10 11.65
C GLY A 78 -13.99 -9.07 11.63
N ASN A 79 -12.79 -9.50 11.22
CA ASN A 79 -11.65 -8.63 11.06
C ASN A 79 -11.60 -8.10 9.62
N PHE A 80 -11.30 -6.82 9.45
CA PHE A 80 -11.05 -6.26 8.14
C PHE A 80 -9.54 -6.20 7.83
N ILE A 81 -9.21 -6.33 6.56
CA ILE A 81 -7.88 -6.09 6.03
C ILE A 81 -8.00 -5.11 4.86
N ILE A 82 -7.20 -4.05 4.87
CA ILE A 82 -7.12 -3.06 3.79
C ILE A 82 -5.66 -2.92 3.36
N ARG A 83 -5.41 -2.92 2.05
CA ARG A 83 -4.13 -2.54 1.47
C ARG A 83 -4.23 -1.18 0.78
N ILE A 84 -3.48 -0.20 1.27
CA ILE A 84 -3.46 1.18 0.74
C ILE A 84 -2.15 1.39 -0.02
N SER A 85 -2.21 1.86 -1.25
CA SER A 85 -0.99 2.22 -1.99
C SER A 85 -0.40 3.52 -1.46
N LYS A 86 0.93 3.53 -1.28
CA LYS A 86 1.66 4.72 -0.84
C LYS A 86 1.66 5.83 -1.89
N LYS A 87 1.61 5.45 -3.17
CA LYS A 87 1.67 6.38 -4.30
C LYS A 87 0.48 7.32 -4.38
N ASP A 88 -0.72 6.77 -4.33
CA ASP A 88 -1.95 7.48 -4.67
C ASP A 88 -3.01 7.40 -3.56
N GLY A 89 -2.74 6.67 -2.46
CA GLY A 89 -3.73 6.39 -1.42
C GLY A 89 -4.85 5.45 -1.85
N ALA A 90 -4.79 4.88 -3.06
CA ALA A 90 -5.83 4.00 -3.53
C ALA A 90 -5.84 2.70 -2.72
N VAL A 91 -7.04 2.29 -2.29
CA VAL A 91 -7.26 0.98 -1.69
C VAL A 91 -7.17 -0.07 -2.80
N LYS A 92 -6.17 -0.94 -2.72
CA LYS A 92 -5.90 -2.00 -3.71
C LYS A 92 -6.59 -3.32 -3.36
N GLU A 93 -6.77 -3.59 -2.07
CA GLU A 93 -7.38 -4.82 -1.58
C GLU A 93 -8.20 -4.57 -0.32
N THR A 94 -9.34 -5.25 -0.21
CA THR A 94 -10.16 -5.28 1.00
C THR A 94 -10.69 -6.68 1.24
N TYR A 95 -10.60 -7.14 2.49
CA TYR A 95 -11.19 -8.42 2.91
C TYR A 95 -11.85 -8.25 4.27
N HIS A 96 -12.91 -9.01 4.50
CA HIS A 96 -13.57 -9.14 5.79
C HIS A 96 -13.66 -10.63 6.12
N THR A 97 -13.02 -11.05 7.19
CA THR A 97 -13.14 -12.44 7.69
C THR A 97 -14.40 -12.58 8.50
N LYS A 98 -15.29 -13.51 8.16
CA LYS A 98 -16.57 -13.72 8.85
C LYS A 98 -16.40 -14.54 10.13
#